data_AF-A0AB34H8M3-F1
#
_entry.id   AF-A0AB34H8M3-F1
#
_cell.length_a   1.000
_cell.length_b   1.000
_cell.length_c   1.000
_cell.angle_alpha   90.00
_cell.angle_beta   90.00
_cell.angle_gamma   90.00
#
_symmetry.space_group_name_H-M   'P 1'
#
loop_
_entity.id
_entity.type
_entity.pdbx_description
1 polymer ?
#
loop_
_entity_poly.entity_id
_entity_poly.type
_entity_poly.pdbx_seq_one_letter_code
_entity_poly.pdbx_strand_id
1 'polypeptide(L)'
;MSQLPAESSRLILHFRDQPNGHFVEKSSSLLPNHERPDPQSSSAEVEAAVSHLINLHLQASSTYLSLSCYFEGDKVALTGVGCFFRELAEEKREGSQLLFKMQKQWGGCALVQDGQKLSPDEWSTSVDALEAAMALEKSLNQALLDLHALGSASADAQLCEFLESRFLQVEMKILKKMGDQLTNLRKLAGQGEYLFERLSCPRD
;
A
#
# COMPACT_ATOMS: atom_id res chain seq x y z
N MET A 1 -24.76 -2.47 -29.39
CA MET A 1 -23.33 -2.29 -29.69
C MET A 1 -22.69 -1.61 -28.50
N SER A 2 -21.70 -2.28 -27.94
CA SER A 2 -21.03 -2.08 -26.65
C SER A 2 -20.25 -0.77 -26.58
N GLN A 3 -20.54 0.04 -25.55
CA GLN A 3 -19.55 0.98 -25.01
C GLN A 3 -18.90 0.31 -23.80
N LEU A 4 -17.65 -0.12 -24.00
CA LEU A 4 -16.67 -0.38 -22.94
C LEU A 4 -16.09 0.98 -22.52
N PRO A 5 -15.95 1.30 -21.23
CA PRO A 5 -15.10 2.40 -20.81
C PRO A 5 -13.65 1.91 -20.83
N ALA A 6 -12.86 2.50 -21.72
CA ALA A 6 -11.42 2.32 -21.76
C ALA A 6 -10.76 3.18 -20.67
N GLU A 7 -9.74 2.59 -20.05
CA GLU A 7 -8.66 3.24 -19.27
C GLU A 7 -8.97 3.46 -17.78
N SER A 8 -8.79 2.37 -17.03
CA SER A 8 -8.62 2.34 -15.58
C SER A 8 -7.53 3.33 -15.16
N SER A 9 -7.91 4.26 -14.29
CA SER A 9 -7.17 5.42 -13.80
C SER A 9 -5.68 5.20 -13.57
N ARG A 10 -4.88 6.12 -14.13
CA ARG A 10 -3.59 6.56 -13.58
C ARG A 10 -3.82 7.15 -12.15
N LEU A 11 -2.76 7.28 -11.35
CA LEU A 11 -2.70 7.98 -10.03
C LEU A 11 -3.24 7.14 -8.85
N ILE A 12 -2.64 7.08 -7.65
CA ILE A 12 -2.15 8.18 -6.81
C ILE A 12 -0.97 7.74 -5.93
N LEU A 13 0.25 8.16 -6.28
CA LEU A 13 1.22 8.76 -5.34
C LEU A 13 2.09 9.77 -6.13
N HIS A 14 1.45 10.84 -6.61
CA HIS A 14 2.18 12.08 -6.84
C HIS A 14 2.34 12.80 -5.49
N PHE A 15 3.29 12.33 -4.68
CA PHE A 15 3.89 13.16 -3.64
C PHE A 15 4.56 14.35 -4.35
N ARG A 16 3.82 15.46 -4.41
CA ARG A 16 4.16 16.66 -5.19
C ARG A 16 5.40 17.33 -4.61
N ASP A 17 6.56 16.96 -5.15
CA ASP A 17 7.75 17.81 -5.25
C ASP A 17 8.72 17.21 -6.28
N GLN A 18 8.46 17.41 -7.59
CA GLN A 18 9.50 17.60 -8.61
C GLN A 18 8.96 18.43 -9.80
N PRO A 19 9.72 19.43 -10.31
CA PRO A 19 9.26 20.36 -11.33
C PRO A 19 9.49 19.90 -12.78
N ASN A 20 10.00 18.69 -13.04
CA ASN A 20 10.25 18.23 -14.41
C ASN A 20 9.43 16.99 -14.76
N GLY A 21 8.53 17.18 -15.72
CA GLY A 21 7.69 16.14 -16.26
C GLY A 21 8.48 15.06 -17.01
N HIS A 22 8.19 13.82 -16.68
CA HIS A 22 8.05 12.76 -17.67
C HIS A 22 7.02 11.77 -17.15
N PHE A 23 5.83 11.82 -17.77
CA PHE A 23 4.80 10.81 -17.56
C PHE A 23 5.28 9.53 -18.25
N VAL A 24 5.79 8.56 -17.50
CA VAL A 24 6.08 7.23 -18.03
C VAL A 24 4.87 6.36 -17.77
N GLU A 25 4.07 6.21 -18.81
CA GLU A 25 3.11 5.13 -18.94
C GLU A 25 3.90 3.80 -18.95
N LYS A 26 4.03 3.16 -17.79
CA LYS A 26 4.51 1.77 -17.69
C LYS A 26 3.40 0.91 -17.10
N SER A 27 2.27 0.93 -17.78
CA SER A 27 1.17 -0.01 -17.59
C SER A 27 1.48 -1.23 -18.46
N SER A 28 1.60 -2.42 -17.84
CA SER A 28 1.65 -3.75 -18.48
C SER A 28 3.00 -4.40 -18.84
N SER A 29 4.16 -3.70 -18.89
CA SER A 29 5.43 -4.34 -19.35
C SER A 29 6.39 -4.83 -18.25
N LEU A 30 6.04 -4.69 -16.96
CA LEU A 30 6.92 -5.07 -15.82
C LEU A 30 6.34 -6.20 -14.97
N LEU A 31 5.27 -6.85 -15.40
CA LEU A 31 4.87 -8.09 -14.77
C LEU A 31 5.91 -9.17 -15.14
N PRO A 32 6.41 -9.96 -14.19
CA PRO A 32 7.37 -11.01 -14.49
C PRO A 32 6.76 -11.98 -15.50
N ASN A 33 7.35 -12.06 -16.70
CA ASN A 33 6.94 -13.00 -17.75
C ASN A 33 7.61 -14.34 -17.44
N HIS A 34 6.91 -15.28 -16.82
CA HIS A 34 7.46 -16.62 -16.58
C HIS A 34 6.48 -17.75 -16.95
N GLU A 35 6.93 -18.68 -17.81
CA GLU A 35 6.49 -20.08 -17.81
C GLU A 35 7.12 -20.78 -16.60
N ARG A 36 6.35 -21.09 -15.54
CA ARG A 36 6.74 -21.78 -14.29
C ARG A 36 8.24 -22.09 -14.06
N PRO A 37 8.86 -21.58 -12.98
CA PRO A 37 10.11 -22.17 -12.49
C PRO A 37 9.91 -23.68 -12.22
N ASP A 38 10.92 -24.49 -12.54
CA ASP A 38 10.88 -25.95 -12.36
C ASP A 38 10.38 -26.34 -10.95
N PRO A 39 9.54 -27.40 -10.84
CA PRO A 39 8.81 -27.70 -9.62
C PRO A 39 9.72 -28.35 -8.57
N GLN A 40 10.45 -27.54 -7.81
CA GLN A 40 11.01 -27.93 -6.51
C GLN A 40 10.74 -26.82 -5.48
N SER A 41 10.31 -27.24 -4.28
CA SER A 41 9.98 -26.55 -3.01
C SER A 41 9.91 -25.01 -2.91
N SER A 42 10.80 -24.26 -3.57
CA SER A 42 10.82 -22.78 -3.60
C SER A 42 9.53 -22.15 -4.16
N SER A 43 8.85 -22.80 -5.12
CA SER A 43 7.61 -22.26 -5.69
C SER A 43 6.44 -22.22 -4.68
N ALA A 44 6.35 -23.19 -3.76
CA ALA A 44 5.25 -23.24 -2.79
C ALA A 44 5.39 -22.17 -1.69
N GLU A 45 6.61 -21.92 -1.25
CA GLU A 45 6.92 -20.87 -0.25
C GLU A 45 6.68 -19.47 -0.82
N VAL A 46 7.09 -19.24 -2.08
CA VAL A 46 6.81 -17.99 -2.80
C VAL A 46 5.30 -17.78 -2.96
N GLU A 47 4.55 -18.78 -3.41
CA GLU A 47 3.08 -18.70 -3.54
C GLU A 47 2.38 -18.41 -2.20
N ALA A 48 2.84 -19.03 -1.11
CA ALA A 48 2.31 -18.78 0.22
C ALA A 48 2.62 -17.35 0.69
N ALA A 49 3.85 -16.86 0.47
CA ALA A 49 4.26 -15.50 0.81
C ALA A 49 3.48 -14.44 -0.01
N VAL A 50 3.25 -14.67 -1.31
CA VAL A 50 2.42 -13.80 -2.15
C VAL A 50 0.97 -13.79 -1.65
N SER A 51 0.41 -14.94 -1.32
CA SER A 51 -0.95 -15.03 -0.77
C SER A 51 -1.07 -14.31 0.58
N HIS A 52 -0.04 -14.40 1.43
CA HIS A 52 0.03 -13.66 2.68
C HIS A 52 0.06 -12.14 2.45
N LEU A 53 0.89 -11.67 1.52
CA LEU A 53 0.96 -10.24 1.16
C LEU A 53 -0.35 -9.71 0.59
N ILE A 54 -1.04 -10.48 -0.26
CA ILE A 54 -2.37 -10.11 -0.77
C ILE A 54 -3.33 -9.84 0.40
N ASN A 55 -3.38 -10.76 1.37
CA ASN A 55 -4.26 -10.62 2.53
C ASN A 55 -3.86 -9.44 3.41
N LEU A 56 -2.56 -9.22 3.66
CA LEU A 56 -2.07 -8.06 4.40
C LEU A 56 -2.44 -6.73 3.71
N HIS A 57 -2.28 -6.64 2.40
CA HIS A 57 -2.66 -5.44 1.63
C HIS A 57 -4.19 -5.19 1.69
N LEU A 58 -5.01 -6.23 1.60
CA LEU A 58 -6.47 -6.11 1.72
C LEU A 58 -6.88 -5.67 3.13
N GLN A 59 -6.27 -6.25 4.16
CA GLN A 59 -6.51 -5.87 5.55
C GLN A 59 -6.12 -4.41 5.77
N ALA A 60 -4.94 -4.00 5.30
CA ALA A 60 -4.48 -2.61 5.41
C ALA A 60 -5.40 -1.64 4.68
N SER A 61 -5.83 -1.98 3.46
CA SER A 61 -6.80 -1.18 2.72
C SER A 61 -8.10 -0.98 3.51
N SER A 62 -8.65 -2.05 4.08
CA SER A 62 -9.87 -2.00 4.90
C SER A 62 -9.70 -1.18 6.19
N THR A 63 -8.57 -1.35 6.88
CA THR A 63 -8.22 -0.56 8.07
C THR A 63 -8.13 0.92 7.73
N TYR A 64 -7.46 1.28 6.64
CA TYR A 64 -7.30 2.68 6.22
C TYR A 64 -8.60 3.32 5.76
N LEU A 65 -9.50 2.59 5.08
CA LEU A 65 -10.85 3.09 4.81
C LEU A 65 -11.62 3.35 6.11
N SER A 66 -11.48 2.48 7.10
CA SER A 66 -12.15 2.64 8.39
C SER A 66 -11.64 3.88 9.13
N LEU A 67 -10.32 4.11 9.12
CA LEU A 67 -9.71 5.33 9.68
C LEU A 67 -10.13 6.58 8.93
N SER A 68 -10.18 6.53 7.59
CA SER A 68 -10.66 7.63 6.77
C SER A 68 -12.08 8.05 7.18
N CYS A 69 -13.02 7.10 7.24
CA CYS A 69 -14.39 7.36 7.67
C CYS A 69 -14.48 7.90 9.11
N TYR A 70 -13.62 7.44 10.02
CA TYR A 70 -13.59 7.92 11.40
C TYR A 70 -13.17 9.41 11.47
N PHE A 71 -12.08 9.78 10.79
CA PHE A 71 -11.55 11.14 10.81
C PHE A 71 -12.40 12.14 10.02
N GLU A 72 -13.05 11.71 8.93
CA GLU A 72 -13.96 12.56 8.15
C GLU A 72 -15.34 12.73 8.79
N GLY A 73 -15.70 11.90 9.77
CA GLY A 73 -17.00 11.95 10.42
C GLY A 73 -17.23 13.26 11.21
N ASP A 74 -18.50 13.64 11.34
CA ASP A 74 -18.95 14.92 11.94
C ASP A 74 -18.44 15.18 13.37
N LYS A 75 -18.01 14.15 14.09
CA LYS A 75 -17.50 14.26 15.46
C LYS A 75 -16.02 14.63 15.54
N VAL A 76 -15.22 14.23 14.55
CA VAL A 76 -13.76 14.45 14.54
C VAL A 76 -13.40 15.55 13.56
N ALA A 77 -13.98 15.53 12.35
CA ALA A 77 -13.85 16.56 11.32
C ALA A 77 -12.39 16.93 10.95
N LEU A 78 -11.49 15.94 10.94
CA LEU A 78 -10.11 16.06 10.48
C LEU A 78 -10.00 15.52 9.05
N THR A 79 -10.59 16.24 8.10
CA THR A 79 -10.77 15.80 6.72
C THR A 79 -9.46 15.49 6.02
N GLY A 80 -8.39 16.25 6.26
CA GLY A 80 -7.05 16.02 5.73
C GLY A 80 -6.42 14.72 6.26
N VAL A 81 -6.60 14.40 7.54
CA VAL A 81 -6.19 13.10 8.10
C VAL A 81 -7.02 11.98 7.45
N GLY A 82 -8.31 12.21 7.26
CA GLY A 82 -9.21 11.32 6.53
C GLY A 82 -8.78 11.05 5.09
N CYS A 83 -8.43 12.09 4.34
CA CYS A 83 -7.90 12.01 2.98
C CYS A 83 -6.61 11.21 2.93
N PHE A 84 -5.68 11.46 3.86
CA PHE A 84 -4.43 10.71 3.94
C PHE A 84 -4.67 9.20 4.04
N PHE A 85 -5.57 8.78 4.94
CA PHE A 85 -5.90 7.36 5.08
C PHE A 85 -6.67 6.82 3.86
N ARG A 86 -7.50 7.62 3.20
CA ARG A 86 -8.14 7.19 1.94
C ARG A 86 -7.11 6.91 0.84
N GLU A 87 -6.14 7.81 0.66
CA GLU A 87 -5.06 7.61 -0.33
C GLU A 87 -4.25 6.33 -0.02
N LEU A 88 -3.91 6.10 1.25
CA LEU A 88 -3.26 4.85 1.66
C LEU A 88 -4.12 3.62 1.38
N ALA A 89 -5.42 3.71 1.62
CA ALA A 89 -6.33 2.60 1.35
C ALA A 89 -6.34 2.21 -0.14
N GLU A 90 -6.30 3.20 -1.03
CA GLU A 90 -6.26 3.00 -2.47
C GLU A 90 -4.93 2.37 -2.90
N GLU A 91 -3.80 2.88 -2.41
CA GLU A 91 -2.48 2.32 -2.68
C GLU A 91 -2.39 0.85 -2.23
N LYS A 92 -2.90 0.51 -1.04
CA LYS A 92 -2.91 -0.89 -0.58
C LYS A 92 -3.82 -1.78 -1.43
N ARG A 93 -4.96 -1.26 -1.87
CA ARG A 93 -5.86 -1.97 -2.80
C ARG A 93 -5.16 -2.23 -4.14
N GLU A 94 -4.48 -1.24 -4.71
CA GLU A 94 -3.72 -1.40 -5.96
C GLU A 94 -2.58 -2.41 -5.80
N GLY A 95 -1.83 -2.36 -4.70
CA GLY A 95 -0.82 -3.36 -4.36
C GLY A 95 -1.40 -4.78 -4.34
N SER A 96 -2.55 -4.99 -3.70
CA SER A 96 -3.22 -6.30 -3.70
C SER A 96 -3.59 -6.76 -5.11
N GLN A 97 -4.13 -5.87 -5.95
CA GLN A 97 -4.53 -6.21 -7.32
C GLN A 97 -3.33 -6.57 -8.19
N LEU A 98 -2.19 -5.91 -7.97
CA LEU A 98 -0.96 -6.18 -8.68
C LEU A 98 -0.40 -7.57 -8.31
N LEU A 99 -0.41 -7.92 -7.03
CA LEU A 99 -0.04 -9.27 -6.55
C LEU A 99 -0.98 -10.35 -7.08
N PHE A 100 -2.30 -10.11 -7.10
CA PHE A 100 -3.25 -11.03 -7.72
C PHE A 100 -2.97 -11.26 -9.21
N LYS A 101 -2.61 -10.21 -9.96
CA LYS A 101 -2.27 -10.32 -11.38
C LYS A 101 -1.03 -11.20 -11.57
N MET A 102 0.00 -10.98 -10.76
CA MET A 102 1.22 -11.81 -10.76
C MET A 102 0.90 -13.28 -10.46
N GLN A 103 0.16 -13.54 -9.39
CA GLN A 103 -0.18 -14.92 -8.99
C GLN A 103 -1.02 -15.65 -10.05
N LYS A 104 -1.96 -14.95 -10.69
CA LYS A 104 -2.74 -15.51 -11.81
C LYS A 104 -1.86 -15.87 -13.01
N GLN A 105 -0.82 -15.09 -13.30
CA GLN A 105 0.11 -15.40 -14.39
C GLN A 105 0.94 -16.65 -14.12
N TRP A 106 1.28 -16.92 -12.85
CA TRP A 106 1.97 -18.14 -12.43
C TRP A 106 1.04 -19.38 -12.34
N GLY A 107 -0.26 -19.20 -12.59
CA GLY A 107 -1.27 -20.26 -12.52
C GLY A 107 -1.65 -20.65 -11.09
N GLY A 108 -1.31 -19.82 -10.10
CA GLY A 108 -1.65 -19.99 -8.69
C GLY A 108 -3.10 -19.59 -8.39
N CYS A 109 -3.59 -20.04 -7.23
CA CYS A 109 -4.89 -19.65 -6.68
C CYS A 109 -4.67 -18.93 -5.36
N ALA A 110 -4.92 -17.62 -5.34
CA ALA A 110 -4.88 -16.82 -4.13
C ALA A 110 -6.00 -17.27 -3.17
N LEU A 111 -5.63 -17.79 -2.00
CA LEU A 111 -6.57 -17.94 -0.90
C LEU A 111 -6.72 -16.59 -0.20
N VAL A 112 -7.82 -15.90 -0.52
CA VAL A 112 -8.23 -14.72 0.24
C VAL A 112 -8.82 -15.20 1.55
N GLN A 113 -8.15 -14.86 2.66
CA GLN A 113 -8.66 -15.13 4.00
C GLN A 113 -9.48 -13.93 4.46
N ASP A 114 -10.54 -14.19 5.22
CA ASP A 114 -11.34 -13.14 5.82
C ASP A 114 -10.51 -12.50 6.95
N GLY A 115 -10.13 -11.23 6.77
CA GLY A 115 -9.25 -10.53 7.70
C GLY A 115 -9.99 -10.11 8.97
N GLN A 116 -9.32 -10.16 10.12
CA GLN A 116 -9.83 -9.51 11.33
C GLN A 116 -9.96 -8.00 11.11
N LYS A 117 -11.19 -7.51 11.22
CA LYS A 117 -11.49 -6.07 11.28
C LYS A 117 -10.97 -5.51 12.60
N LEU A 118 -10.08 -4.52 12.54
CA LEU A 118 -9.66 -3.79 13.73
C LEU A 118 -10.85 -3.00 14.30
N SER A 119 -11.02 -3.02 15.62
CA SER A 119 -12.13 -2.34 16.28
C SER A 119 -11.93 -0.83 16.19
N PRO A 120 -12.96 -0.04 15.86
CA PRO A 120 -12.88 1.42 15.88
C PRO A 120 -12.52 2.01 17.25
N ASP A 121 -12.71 1.25 18.33
CA ASP A 121 -12.52 1.70 19.72
C ASP A 121 -11.03 1.81 20.13
N GLU A 122 -10.08 1.39 19.29
CA GLU A 122 -8.63 1.43 19.59
C GLU A 122 -7.94 2.75 19.23
N TRP A 123 -8.59 3.66 18.50
CA TRP A 123 -7.93 4.82 17.90
C TRP A 123 -8.35 6.12 18.58
N SER A 124 -7.76 6.40 19.75
CA SER A 124 -8.19 7.53 20.60
C SER A 124 -7.75 8.91 20.10
N THR A 125 -6.69 8.96 19.27
CA THR A 125 -6.13 10.20 18.70
C THR A 125 -5.57 10.01 17.29
N SER A 126 -5.30 11.12 16.58
CA SER A 126 -4.59 11.14 15.29
C SER A 126 -3.17 10.54 15.39
N VAL A 127 -2.53 10.67 16.55
CA VAL A 127 -1.22 10.06 16.84
C VAL A 127 -1.34 8.54 16.97
N ASP A 128 -2.29 8.04 17.75
CA ASP A 128 -2.50 6.58 17.91
C ASP A 128 -2.83 5.93 16.56
N ALA A 129 -3.68 6.58 15.76
CA ALA A 129 -3.99 6.19 14.39
C ALA A 129 -2.76 6.06 13.50
N LEU A 130 -1.91 7.09 13.50
CA LEU A 130 -0.73 7.10 12.66
C LEU A 130 0.36 6.14 13.17
N GLU A 131 0.46 5.91 14.48
CA GLU A 131 1.39 4.93 15.07
C GLU A 131 1.03 3.49 14.72
N ALA A 132 -0.24 3.11 14.86
CA ALA A 132 -0.68 1.76 14.50
C ALA A 132 -0.71 1.56 12.97
N ALA A 133 -1.01 2.60 12.17
CA ALA A 133 -0.78 2.56 10.73
C ALA A 133 0.71 2.34 10.38
N MET A 134 1.62 3.06 11.05
CA MET A 134 3.06 2.88 10.84
C MET A 134 3.52 1.45 11.22
N ALA A 135 2.96 0.84 12.26
CA ALA A 135 3.24 -0.56 12.60
C ALA A 135 2.78 -1.52 11.49
N LEU A 136 1.60 -1.27 10.92
CA LEU A 136 1.08 -2.05 9.79
C LEU A 136 1.95 -1.90 8.54
N GLU A 137 2.39 -0.69 8.21
CA GLU A 137 3.31 -0.45 7.09
C GLU A 137 4.67 -1.14 7.26
N LYS A 138 5.21 -1.14 8.48
CA LYS A 138 6.45 -1.89 8.77
C LYS A 138 6.26 -3.39 8.59
N SER A 139 5.11 -3.93 8.98
CA SER A 139 4.77 -5.34 8.77
C SER A 139 4.69 -5.69 7.27
N LEU A 140 4.01 -4.85 6.47
CA LEU A 140 3.97 -4.98 5.01
C LEU A 140 5.36 -4.92 4.38
N ASN A 141 6.18 -3.93 4.79
CA ASN A 141 7.54 -3.79 4.28
C ASN A 141 8.41 -5.00 4.63
N GLN A 142 8.29 -5.54 5.84
CA GLN A 142 9.01 -6.76 6.23
C GLN A 142 8.58 -7.96 5.39
N ALA A 143 7.27 -8.18 5.20
CA ALA A 143 6.78 -9.27 4.37
C ALA A 143 7.23 -9.16 2.90
N LEU A 144 7.36 -7.93 2.37
CA LEU A 144 7.92 -7.68 1.04
C LEU A 144 9.41 -8.00 0.96
N LEU A 145 10.19 -7.64 2.00
CA LEU A 145 11.61 -7.98 2.09
C LEU A 145 11.83 -9.49 2.22
N ASP A 146 10.98 -10.18 2.97
CA ASP A 146 11.04 -11.63 3.12
C ASP A 146 10.75 -12.33 1.77
N LEU A 147 9.75 -11.87 1.01
CA LEU A 147 9.47 -12.37 -0.34
C LEU A 147 10.63 -12.06 -1.30
N HIS A 148 11.25 -10.89 -1.21
CA HIS A 148 12.43 -10.54 -2.01
C HIS A 148 13.63 -11.43 -1.69
N ALA A 149 13.84 -11.76 -0.41
CA ALA A 149 14.88 -12.70 0.01
C ALA A 149 14.63 -14.11 -0.54
N LEU A 150 13.37 -14.57 -0.57
CA LEU A 150 12.99 -15.84 -1.22
C LEU A 150 13.32 -15.82 -2.71
N GLY A 151 12.94 -14.75 -3.43
CA GLY A 151 13.29 -14.57 -4.84
C GLY A 151 14.80 -14.54 -5.09
N SER A 152 15.55 -13.89 -4.20
CA SER A 152 17.01 -13.85 -4.29
C SER A 152 17.63 -15.24 -4.07
N ALA A 153 17.13 -16.00 -3.10
CA ALA A 153 17.60 -17.35 -2.80
C ALA A 153 17.28 -18.35 -3.92
N SER A 154 16.19 -18.14 -4.66
CA SER A 154 15.81 -18.93 -5.83
C SER A 154 16.43 -18.42 -7.15
N ALA A 155 17.25 -17.37 -7.10
CA ALA A 155 17.81 -16.68 -8.27
C ALA A 155 16.73 -16.16 -9.26
N ASP A 156 15.55 -15.82 -8.76
CA ASP A 156 14.46 -15.22 -9.53
C ASP A 156 14.64 -13.70 -9.61
N ALA A 157 15.49 -13.27 -10.55
CA ALA A 157 15.77 -11.86 -10.78
C ALA A 157 14.52 -11.05 -11.18
N GLN A 158 13.54 -11.67 -11.84
CA GLN A 158 12.33 -10.99 -12.29
C GLN A 158 11.40 -10.67 -11.11
N LEU A 159 11.24 -11.61 -10.17
CA LEU A 159 10.50 -11.37 -8.93
C LEU A 159 11.16 -10.25 -8.11
N CYS A 160 12.48 -10.29 -7.94
CA CYS A 160 13.20 -9.25 -7.22
C CYS A 160 13.01 -7.85 -7.86
N GLU A 161 13.21 -7.73 -9.17
CA GLU A 161 13.02 -6.46 -9.89
C GLU A 161 11.58 -5.95 -9.79
N PHE A 162 10.60 -6.85 -9.87
CA PHE A 162 9.20 -6.50 -9.71
C PHE A 162 8.90 -5.92 -8.31
N LEU A 163 9.37 -6.57 -7.25
CA LEU A 163 9.17 -6.09 -5.87
C LEU A 163 9.86 -4.76 -5.61
N GLU A 164 11.09 -4.60 -6.10
CA GLU A 164 11.84 -3.35 -5.97
C GLU A 164 11.15 -2.18 -6.67
N SER A 165 10.73 -2.40 -7.92
CA SER A 165 10.17 -1.34 -8.77
C SER A 165 8.73 -0.96 -8.39
N ARG A 166 7.94 -1.92 -7.89
CA ARG A 166 6.51 -1.71 -7.65
C ARG A 166 6.12 -1.55 -6.19
N PHE A 167 6.89 -2.11 -5.24
CA PHE A 167 6.49 -2.13 -3.83
C PHE A 167 7.51 -1.45 -2.92
N LEU A 168 8.78 -1.89 -2.90
CA LEU A 168 9.75 -1.43 -1.91
C LEU A 168 10.01 0.08 -1.97
N GLN A 169 10.06 0.66 -3.18
CA GLN A 169 10.18 2.12 -3.36
C GLN A 169 8.95 2.88 -2.88
N VAL A 170 7.76 2.29 -3.02
CA VAL A 170 6.50 2.89 -2.55
C VAL A 170 6.43 2.86 -1.03
N GLU A 171 6.69 1.71 -0.42
CA GLU A 171 6.67 1.54 1.04
C GLU A 171 7.66 2.46 1.75
N MET A 172 8.88 2.60 1.20
CA MET A 172 9.86 3.53 1.76
C MET A 172 9.35 4.98 1.77
N LYS A 173 8.65 5.42 0.71
CA LYS A 173 8.08 6.77 0.65
C LYS A 173 6.93 6.95 1.64
N ILE A 174 6.06 5.94 1.78
CA ILE A 174 4.96 5.94 2.76
C ILE A 174 5.52 6.04 4.19
N LEU A 175 6.46 5.15 4.55
CA LEU A 175 7.08 5.13 5.88
C LEU A 175 7.77 6.46 6.21
N LYS A 176 8.47 7.06 5.23
CA LYS A 176 9.09 8.38 5.40
C LYS A 176 8.03 9.45 5.68
N LYS A 177 6.98 9.55 4.86
CA LYS A 177 5.91 10.54 5.04
C LYS A 177 5.21 10.36 6.40
N MET A 178 4.89 9.13 6.79
CA MET A 178 4.31 8.85 8.11
C MET A 178 5.23 9.29 9.25
N GLY A 179 6.53 9.01 9.14
CA GLY A 179 7.53 9.45 10.12
C GLY A 179 7.62 10.97 10.25
N ASP A 180 7.56 11.69 9.12
CA ASP A 180 7.54 13.16 9.10
C ASP A 180 6.26 13.70 9.76
N GLN A 181 5.09 13.12 9.45
CA GLN A 181 3.82 13.50 10.07
C GLN A 181 3.80 13.23 11.58
N LEU A 182 4.27 12.06 12.04
CA LEU A 182 4.40 11.75 13.47
C LEU A 182 5.32 12.73 14.19
N THR A 183 6.42 13.11 13.55
CA THR A 183 7.36 14.07 14.10
C THR A 183 6.70 15.43 14.27
N ASN A 184 5.90 15.87 13.29
CA ASN A 184 5.16 17.13 13.36
C ASN A 184 4.08 17.10 14.44
N LEU A 185 3.28 16.02 14.51
CA LEU A 185 2.23 15.85 15.52
C LEU A 185 2.78 15.90 16.95
N ARG A 186 3.92 15.22 17.22
CA ARG A 186 4.52 15.17 18.56
C ARG A 186 5.24 16.45 18.98
N LYS A 187 5.85 17.17 18.04
CA LYS A 187 6.67 18.38 18.35
C LYS A 187 5.84 19.65 18.44
N LEU A 188 4.70 19.71 17.75
CA LEU A 188 3.94 20.94 17.58
C LEU A 188 2.65 20.87 18.40
N ALA A 189 2.73 21.30 19.67
CA ALA A 189 1.60 21.34 20.59
C ALA A 189 0.39 22.09 19.96
N GLY A 190 -0.64 21.33 19.57
CA GLY A 190 -1.86 21.83 18.90
C GLY A 190 -1.70 22.26 17.43
N GLN A 191 -0.50 22.66 16.99
CA GLN A 191 -0.24 23.06 15.60
C GLN A 191 0.02 21.86 14.67
N GLY A 192 0.40 20.71 15.23
CA GLY A 192 0.70 19.50 14.45
C GLY A 192 -0.50 18.99 13.66
N GLU A 193 -1.68 18.94 14.29
CA GLU A 193 -2.92 18.52 13.63
C GLU A 193 -3.33 19.50 12.53
N TYR A 194 -3.21 20.80 12.78
CA TYR A 194 -3.48 21.83 11.78
C TYR A 194 -2.57 21.73 10.55
N LEU A 195 -1.28 21.44 10.74
CA LEU A 195 -0.35 21.24 9.64
C LEU A 195 -0.63 19.93 8.90
N PHE A 196 -0.92 18.85 9.62
CA PHE A 196 -1.26 17.57 9.02
C PHE A 196 -2.50 17.70 8.13
N GLU A 197 -3.52 18.40 8.62
CA GLU A 197 -4.77 18.71 7.91
C GLU A 197 -4.50 19.44 6.59
N ARG A 198 -3.63 20.46 6.61
CA ARG A 198 -3.30 21.26 5.42
C ARG A 198 -2.41 20.57 4.40
N LEU A 199 -1.53 19.69 4.86
CA LEU A 199 -0.54 19.02 4.00
C LEU A 199 -1.07 17.72 3.39
N SER A 200 -2.20 17.23 3.88
CA SER A 200 -2.75 15.93 3.49
C SER A 200 -3.97 16.00 2.58
N CYS A 201 -4.56 17.20 2.44
CA CYS A 201 -5.55 17.47 1.41
C CYS A 201 -5.39 18.91 0.91
N PRO A 202 -5.28 19.14 -0.40
CA PRO A 202 -5.52 20.47 -0.96
C PRO A 202 -6.97 20.85 -0.66
N ARG A 203 -7.20 22.06 -0.13
CA ARG A 203 -8.50 22.70 -0.28
C ARG A 203 -8.55 23.26 -1.71
N ASP A 204 -9.56 22.85 -2.47
CA ASP A 204 -9.89 23.48 -3.75
C ASP A 204 -10.09 25.00 -3.60
#